data_AF-A0A7K0LQE3-F1
#
_entry.id   AF-A0A7K0LQE3-F1
#
_cell.length_a   1.000
_cell.length_b   1.000
_cell.length_c   1.000
_cell.angle_alpha   90.00
_cell.angle_beta   90.00
_cell.angle_gamma   90.00
#
_symmetry.space_group_name_H-M   'P 1'
#
loop_
_entity.id
_entity.type
_entity.pdbx_description
1 polymer ?
#
loop_
_entity_poly.entity_id
_entity_poly.type
_entity_poly.pdbx_seq_one_letter_code
_entity_poly.pdbx_strand_id
1 'polypeptide(L)'
;MTFERLRRPMISAGLLCAAIAAVGLATPSAAFELAPTPKGAAGHQGDKVKHPPRKGVASKYSTTAKGTGLLSYHGGTNGVGVTTGPPKVVLVFWGSQWGTKSVDAGTGISTFTNDPMGVAPLLQRFFKGLGTNNETWSGVMTELCEGVAYGATVCPANVPHVGYPTGGALAGVIYDGATAAPTTASDAQIAAVAVKAATTAGNTTPASNRNTQYVVLSSTGLHPGGFNAPL
;
A
#
# COMPACT_ATOMS: atom_id res chain seq x y z
N MET A 1 -30.26 -24.42 -57.37
CA MET A 1 -31.58 -23.84 -57.74
C MET A 1 -31.47 -22.33 -57.59
N THR A 2 -32.22 -21.56 -58.39
CA THR A 2 -32.00 -20.12 -58.65
C THR A 2 -33.18 -19.28 -58.11
N PHE A 3 -33.25 -17.97 -58.44
CA PHE A 3 -34.08 -16.89 -57.86
C PHE A 3 -33.47 -16.30 -56.57
N GLU A 4 -32.87 -15.09 -56.53
CA GLU A 4 -32.89 -13.86 -57.36
C GLU A 4 -34.08 -12.90 -57.15
N ARG A 5 -33.78 -11.66 -56.70
CA ARG A 5 -34.65 -10.44 -56.58
C ARG A 5 -35.83 -10.56 -55.59
N LEU A 6 -36.34 -9.49 -54.94
CA LEU A 6 -36.06 -8.04 -54.86
C LEU A 6 -36.38 -7.61 -53.38
N ARG A 7 -36.35 -6.37 -52.83
CA ARG A 7 -36.18 -4.96 -53.24
C ARG A 7 -35.74 -4.13 -52.00
N ARG A 8 -35.45 -2.82 -52.15
CA ARG A 8 -35.49 -1.80 -51.07
C ARG A 8 -36.61 -0.78 -51.38
N PRO A 9 -37.25 -0.19 -50.35
CA PRO A 9 -37.02 1.24 -50.07
C PRO A 9 -36.62 1.45 -48.58
N MET A 10 -35.88 2.47 -48.11
CA MET A 10 -35.63 3.88 -48.49
C MET A 10 -36.64 4.93 -47.92
N ILE A 11 -36.10 5.88 -47.15
CA ILE A 11 -36.62 7.21 -46.74
C ILE A 11 -37.79 7.24 -45.74
N SER A 12 -37.48 7.71 -44.52
CA SER A 12 -38.04 8.97 -43.98
C SER A 12 -37.14 9.52 -42.87
N ALA A 13 -36.91 10.83 -42.85
CA ALA A 13 -36.09 11.50 -41.85
C ALA A 13 -36.98 12.04 -40.71
N GLY A 14 -36.74 11.61 -39.48
CA GLY A 14 -37.39 12.13 -38.28
C GLY A 14 -36.41 12.94 -37.44
N LEU A 15 -36.19 14.21 -37.78
CA LEU A 15 -35.30 15.10 -37.03
C LEU A 15 -35.98 15.59 -35.74
N LEU A 16 -36.03 14.74 -34.71
CA LEU A 16 -36.63 15.09 -33.43
C LEU A 16 -35.59 15.73 -32.48
N CYS A 17 -35.52 17.07 -32.49
CA CYS A 17 -34.72 17.85 -31.54
C CYS A 17 -35.31 17.79 -30.11
N ALA A 18 -35.15 16.65 -29.44
CA ALA A 18 -35.45 16.50 -28.02
C ALA A 18 -34.32 17.14 -27.18
N ALA A 19 -34.48 18.43 -26.86
CA ALA A 19 -33.60 19.14 -25.94
C ALA A 19 -33.80 18.64 -24.49
N ILE A 20 -33.16 17.53 -24.15
CA ILE A 20 -33.12 17.03 -22.77
C ILE A 20 -32.26 18.00 -21.95
N ALA A 21 -32.90 18.75 -21.06
CA ALA A 21 -32.23 19.70 -20.19
C ALA A 21 -31.20 18.98 -19.30
N ALA A 22 -29.99 19.52 -19.22
CA ALA A 22 -28.97 19.06 -18.28
C ALA A 22 -29.39 19.43 -16.85
N VAL A 23 -30.18 18.58 -16.21
CA VAL A 23 -30.49 18.68 -14.78
C VAL A 23 -29.21 18.41 -14.00
N GLY A 24 -28.47 19.47 -13.70
CA GLY A 24 -27.27 19.44 -12.87
C GLY A 24 -27.63 19.04 -11.44
N LEU A 25 -27.65 17.73 -11.18
CA LEU A 25 -27.69 17.15 -9.84
C LEU A 25 -26.36 17.43 -9.14
N ALA A 26 -26.21 18.68 -8.69
CA ALA A 26 -25.19 19.09 -7.76
C ALA A 26 -25.45 18.38 -6.43
N THR A 27 -24.84 17.21 -6.24
CA THR A 27 -24.77 16.56 -4.94
C THR A 27 -24.10 17.53 -3.97
N PRO A 28 -24.75 17.95 -2.87
CA PRO A 28 -24.08 18.77 -1.88
C PRO A 28 -22.97 17.93 -1.27
N SER A 29 -21.71 18.32 -1.53
CA SER A 29 -20.57 17.80 -0.78
C SER A 29 -20.80 18.14 0.68
N ALA A 30 -21.15 17.15 1.49
CA ALA A 30 -21.32 17.31 2.93
C ALA A 30 -19.95 17.64 3.53
N ALA A 31 -19.67 18.94 3.67
CA ALA A 31 -18.48 19.41 4.36
C ALA A 31 -18.55 18.92 5.81
N PHE A 32 -17.56 18.12 6.20
CA PHE A 32 -17.41 17.73 7.60
C PHE A 32 -16.97 18.97 8.38
N GLU A 33 -17.91 19.61 9.08
CA GLU A 33 -17.59 20.74 9.95
C GLU A 33 -16.66 20.27 11.08
N LEU A 34 -15.41 20.73 11.03
CA LEU A 34 -14.47 20.55 12.13
C LEU A 34 -14.98 21.29 13.36
N ALA A 35 -15.26 20.55 14.43
CA ALA A 35 -15.76 21.11 15.68
C ALA A 35 -14.83 22.22 16.22
N PRO A 36 -15.36 23.30 16.85
CA PRO A 36 -14.57 24.46 17.22
C PRO A 36 -13.41 24.12 18.17
N THR A 37 -12.21 24.60 17.84
CA THR A 37 -11.03 24.46 18.70
C THR A 37 -11.14 25.36 19.94
N PRO A 38 -10.99 24.83 21.17
CA PRO A 38 -10.95 25.65 22.38
C PRO A 38 -9.74 26.60 22.36
N LYS A 39 -9.98 27.91 22.54
CA LYS A 39 -8.93 28.91 22.73
C LYS A 39 -8.67 29.13 24.22
N GLY A 40 -7.42 28.97 24.66
CA GLY A 40 -7.02 29.08 26.07
C GLY A 40 -6.05 27.95 26.46
N ALA A 41 -4.78 27.94 26.08
CA ALA A 41 -3.69 28.88 26.37
C ALA A 41 -2.98 28.60 27.72
N ALA A 42 -1.84 27.91 27.65
CA ALA A 42 -0.73 27.97 28.61
C ALA A 42 0.56 27.65 27.86
N GLY A 43 1.49 28.60 27.76
CA GLY A 43 2.80 28.37 27.17
C GLY A 43 3.78 27.86 28.23
N HIS A 44 4.41 26.70 28.00
CA HIS A 44 5.47 26.22 28.88
C HIS A 44 6.77 26.99 28.63
N GLN A 45 6.95 28.05 29.42
CA GLN A 45 8.21 28.76 29.61
C GLN A 45 9.33 27.75 29.95
N GLY A 46 10.54 27.97 29.43
CA GLY A 46 11.63 26.99 29.53
C GLY A 46 12.24 26.86 30.93
N ASP A 47 11.68 25.99 31.77
CA ASP A 47 12.21 25.69 33.11
C ASP A 47 13.54 24.94 33.08
N LYS A 48 14.55 25.54 33.74
CA LYS A 48 15.92 25.01 33.82
C LYS A 48 15.99 23.88 34.85
N VAL A 49 15.82 22.63 34.43
CA VAL A 49 15.97 21.43 35.30
C VAL A 49 17.39 21.33 35.87
N LYS A 50 17.60 21.84 37.09
CA LYS A 50 18.85 21.68 37.85
C LYS A 50 19.01 20.23 38.29
N HIS A 51 19.88 19.49 37.62
CA HIS A 51 20.21 18.12 37.98
C HIS A 51 21.19 18.09 39.18
N PRO A 52 20.94 17.31 40.24
CA PRO A 52 21.88 17.15 41.35
C PRO A 52 23.10 16.32 40.93
N PRO A 53 24.31 16.64 41.42
CA PRO A 53 25.53 15.93 41.03
C PRO A 53 25.58 14.52 41.65
N ARG A 54 25.27 13.50 40.84
CA ARG A 54 25.47 12.10 41.22
C ARG A 54 26.96 11.79 41.27
N LYS A 55 27.51 11.59 42.47
CA LYS A 55 28.88 11.08 42.68
C LYS A 55 29.03 9.74 41.96
N GLY A 56 30.05 9.60 41.13
CA GLY A 56 30.16 8.50 40.19
C GLY A 56 30.53 7.17 40.84
N VAL A 57 29.70 6.14 40.59
CA VAL A 57 30.17 4.75 40.58
C VAL A 57 30.61 4.45 39.15
N ALA A 58 31.92 4.34 38.94
CA ALA A 58 32.51 4.15 37.62
C ALA A 58 32.31 2.71 37.10
N SER A 59 31.10 2.41 36.63
CA SER A 59 30.81 1.16 35.93
C SER A 59 31.65 1.08 34.65
N LYS A 60 32.47 0.04 34.50
CA LYS A 60 33.47 -0.10 33.43
C LYS A 60 32.89 -0.50 32.07
N TYR A 61 31.78 0.10 31.67
CA TYR A 61 31.33 0.05 30.27
C TYR A 61 32.27 0.93 29.44
N SER A 62 33.08 0.28 28.60
CA SER A 62 33.92 0.94 27.61
C SER A 62 33.05 1.76 26.65
N THR A 63 33.03 3.07 26.81
CA THR A 63 32.33 4.01 25.93
C THR A 63 33.01 4.19 24.57
N THR A 64 34.10 3.47 24.30
CA THR A 64 34.66 3.32 22.95
C THR A 64 33.72 2.48 22.09
N ALA A 65 32.85 3.16 21.32
CA ALA A 65 32.16 2.56 20.19
C ALA A 65 33.20 2.11 19.14
N LYS A 66 33.61 0.83 19.18
CA LYS A 66 34.53 0.24 18.20
C LYS A 66 33.80 -0.03 16.87
N GLY A 67 33.51 1.05 16.15
CA GLY A 67 32.98 1.02 14.80
C GLY A 67 33.22 2.35 14.11
N THR A 68 34.16 2.39 13.15
CA THR A 68 34.28 3.47 12.17
C THR A 68 33.23 3.37 11.05
N GLY A 69 32.36 2.36 11.12
CA GLY A 69 31.26 2.19 10.18
C GLY A 69 30.21 3.29 10.33
N LEU A 70 30.10 4.11 9.29
CA LEU A 70 28.80 4.66 8.89
C LEU A 70 27.80 3.48 8.74
N LEU A 71 26.50 3.77 8.83
CA LEU A 71 25.47 2.76 8.59
C LEU A 71 25.48 2.33 7.11
N SER A 72 26.25 1.29 6.81
CA SER A 72 26.37 0.67 5.50
C SER A 72 25.10 -0.11 5.15
N TYR A 73 24.13 0.56 4.52
CA TYR A 73 22.98 -0.13 3.95
C TYR A 73 23.40 -0.90 2.69
N HIS A 74 23.50 -2.22 2.80
CA HIS A 74 23.95 -3.12 1.72
C HIS A 74 22.89 -3.36 0.62
N GLY A 75 21.85 -2.51 0.53
CA GLY A 75 20.66 -2.76 -0.29
C GLY A 75 19.65 -3.69 0.39
N GLY A 76 18.49 -3.88 -0.23
CA GLY A 76 17.45 -4.79 0.24
C GLY A 76 17.91 -6.26 0.27
N THR A 77 17.36 -7.01 1.23
CA THR A 77 17.63 -8.42 1.52
C THR A 77 17.74 -9.26 0.24
N ASN A 78 18.71 -10.19 0.19
CA ASN A 78 18.99 -11.07 -0.95
C ASN A 78 19.29 -10.33 -2.28
N GLY A 79 19.81 -9.11 -2.22
CA GLY A 79 20.19 -8.33 -3.41
C GLY A 79 19.01 -7.73 -4.17
N VAL A 80 17.84 -7.64 -3.54
CA VAL A 80 16.63 -7.00 -4.09
C VAL A 80 16.86 -5.52 -4.40
N GLY A 81 17.76 -4.85 -3.65
CA GLY A 81 18.11 -3.45 -3.84
C GLY A 81 17.10 -2.49 -3.20
N VAL A 82 16.96 -1.29 -3.77
CA VAL A 82 15.96 -0.29 -3.34
C VAL A 82 14.90 -0.09 -4.43
N THR A 83 13.70 0.37 -4.05
CA THR A 83 12.62 0.66 -5.00
C THR A 83 13.05 1.74 -5.99
N THR A 84 13.09 1.42 -7.28
CA THR A 84 13.46 2.34 -8.37
C THR A 84 12.58 2.16 -9.62
N GLY A 85 11.29 1.98 -9.35
CA GLY A 85 10.21 2.09 -10.32
C GLY A 85 8.87 2.19 -9.61
N PRO A 86 7.74 2.14 -10.33
CA PRO A 86 6.40 2.25 -9.76
C PRO A 86 6.17 1.19 -8.65
N PRO A 87 5.80 1.58 -7.42
CA PRO A 87 5.59 0.66 -6.32
C PRO A 87 4.34 -0.18 -6.53
N LYS A 88 4.45 -1.46 -6.18
CA LYS A 88 3.43 -2.49 -6.34
C LYS A 88 3.10 -3.11 -5.00
N VAL A 89 1.83 -3.40 -4.78
CA VAL A 89 1.31 -4.04 -3.57
C VAL A 89 0.58 -5.32 -3.94
N VAL A 90 0.99 -6.42 -3.31
CA VAL A 90 0.28 -7.70 -3.35
C VAL A 90 -0.34 -7.94 -1.98
N LEU A 91 -1.67 -8.01 -1.92
CA LEU A 91 -2.39 -8.32 -0.69
C LEU A 91 -2.46 -9.84 -0.52
N VAL A 92 -1.98 -10.34 0.62
CA VAL A 92 -1.89 -11.78 0.92
C VAL A 92 -2.77 -12.08 2.13
N PHE A 93 -4.02 -12.47 1.88
CA PHE A 93 -4.95 -12.87 2.93
C PHE A 93 -4.52 -14.26 3.42
N TRP A 94 -4.08 -14.37 4.68
CA TRP A 94 -3.47 -15.58 5.22
C TRP A 94 -4.32 -16.20 6.33
N GLY A 95 -4.51 -17.51 6.23
CA GLY A 95 -5.25 -18.32 7.18
C GLY A 95 -6.67 -18.66 6.69
N SER A 96 -7.07 -19.92 6.85
CA SER A 96 -8.43 -20.38 6.60
C SER A 96 -9.50 -19.63 7.42
N GLN A 97 -9.09 -18.92 8.47
CA GLN A 97 -9.95 -18.06 9.29
C GLN A 97 -10.61 -16.90 8.52
N TRP A 98 -10.11 -16.52 7.33
CA TRP A 98 -10.85 -15.58 6.45
C TRP A 98 -12.13 -16.22 5.85
N GLY A 99 -12.24 -17.56 5.84
CA GLY A 99 -13.40 -18.29 5.36
C GLY A 99 -13.44 -18.46 3.83
N THR A 100 -14.62 -18.40 3.23
CA THR A 100 -14.79 -18.58 1.79
C THR A 100 -14.45 -17.29 1.05
N LYS A 101 -13.54 -17.38 0.07
CA LYS A 101 -13.25 -16.29 -0.87
C LYS A 101 -14.30 -16.25 -1.99
N SER A 102 -14.91 -15.09 -2.20
CA SER A 102 -15.66 -14.74 -3.40
C SER A 102 -14.90 -13.69 -4.21
N VAL A 103 -15.20 -13.55 -5.50
CA VAL A 103 -14.66 -12.47 -6.34
C VAL A 103 -15.81 -11.85 -7.14
N ASP A 104 -15.97 -10.54 -7.03
CA ASP A 104 -16.93 -9.80 -7.86
C ASP A 104 -16.44 -9.73 -9.31
N ALA A 105 -17.28 -10.17 -10.24
CA ALA A 105 -16.92 -10.30 -11.66
C ALA A 105 -16.78 -8.94 -12.38
N GLY A 106 -17.47 -7.89 -11.92
CA GLY A 106 -17.42 -6.56 -12.54
C GLY A 106 -16.19 -5.74 -12.15
N THR A 107 -15.74 -5.84 -10.90
CA THR A 107 -14.63 -5.04 -10.36
C THR A 107 -13.36 -5.85 -10.08
N GLY A 108 -13.42 -7.17 -10.15
CA GLY A 108 -12.33 -8.07 -9.78
C GLY A 108 -11.91 -7.92 -8.31
N ILE A 109 -12.84 -7.54 -7.43
CA ILE A 109 -12.58 -7.38 -5.98
C ILE A 109 -12.91 -8.68 -5.27
N SER A 110 -11.95 -9.17 -4.48
CA SER A 110 -12.13 -10.32 -3.60
C SER A 110 -12.86 -9.92 -2.32
N THR A 111 -13.79 -10.75 -1.85
CA THR A 111 -14.45 -10.64 -0.55
C THR A 111 -14.33 -11.97 0.20
N PHE A 112 -14.51 -11.94 1.52
CA PHE A 112 -14.31 -13.09 2.39
C PHE A 112 -15.47 -13.20 3.39
N THR A 113 -15.94 -14.41 3.68
CA THR A 113 -17.12 -14.60 4.57
C THR A 113 -16.87 -14.23 6.02
N ASN A 114 -15.61 -14.18 6.47
CA ASN A 114 -15.23 -13.73 7.82
C ASN A 114 -14.44 -12.40 7.80
N ASP A 115 -14.88 -11.47 6.95
CA ASP A 115 -14.43 -10.07 6.93
C ASP A 115 -15.60 -9.12 7.28
N PRO A 116 -16.07 -9.10 8.55
CA PRO A 116 -17.25 -8.34 8.96
C PRO A 116 -17.07 -6.82 8.84
N MET A 117 -15.82 -6.34 8.75
CA MET A 117 -15.49 -4.92 8.62
C MET A 117 -15.20 -4.50 7.16
N GLY A 118 -15.22 -5.43 6.20
CA GLY A 118 -14.95 -5.15 4.79
C GLY A 118 -13.53 -4.67 4.50
N VAL A 119 -12.54 -5.08 5.30
CA VAL A 119 -11.14 -4.69 5.17
C VAL A 119 -10.56 -5.14 3.83
N ALA A 120 -10.92 -6.34 3.36
CA ALA A 120 -10.45 -6.88 2.09
C ALA A 120 -10.88 -6.04 0.88
N PRO A 121 -12.18 -5.75 0.65
CA PRO A 121 -12.60 -4.86 -0.44
C PRO A 121 -12.14 -3.41 -0.23
N LEU A 122 -12.01 -2.93 1.00
CA LEU A 122 -11.48 -1.59 1.30
C LEU A 122 -10.03 -1.44 0.83
N LEU A 123 -9.12 -2.32 1.25
CA LEU A 123 -7.70 -2.24 0.88
C LEU A 123 -7.49 -2.46 -0.62
N GLN A 124 -8.26 -3.34 -1.26
CA GLN A 124 -8.22 -3.50 -2.72
C GLN A 124 -8.64 -2.22 -3.46
N ARG A 125 -9.68 -1.51 -2.98
CA ARG A 125 -10.10 -0.22 -3.55
C ARG A 125 -9.05 0.87 -3.32
N PHE A 126 -8.49 0.94 -2.12
CA PHE A 126 -7.42 1.87 -1.77
C PHE A 126 -6.21 1.71 -2.70
N PHE A 127 -5.60 0.52 -2.76
CA PHE A 127 -4.41 0.29 -3.59
C PHE A 127 -4.70 0.29 -5.10
N LYS A 128 -5.93 0.04 -5.56
CA LYS A 128 -6.34 0.33 -6.96
C LYS A 128 -6.48 1.83 -7.24
N GLY A 129 -6.83 2.64 -6.25
CA GLY A 129 -7.05 4.08 -6.40
C GLY A 129 -5.77 4.94 -6.33
N LEU A 130 -4.73 4.50 -5.63
CA LEU A 130 -3.42 5.18 -5.65
C LEU A 130 -2.85 5.21 -7.08
N GLY A 131 -2.33 6.36 -7.50
CA GLY A 131 -1.70 6.58 -8.81
C GLY A 131 -2.67 6.80 -9.96
N THR A 132 -3.94 7.10 -9.70
CA THR A 132 -4.99 7.14 -10.75
C THR A 132 -5.50 8.54 -11.12
N ASN A 133 -5.30 9.55 -10.28
CA ASN A 133 -5.90 10.88 -10.47
C ASN A 133 -4.90 12.04 -10.38
N ASN A 134 -3.60 11.77 -10.60
CA ASN A 134 -2.49 12.72 -10.49
C ASN A 134 -2.34 13.32 -9.07
N GLU A 135 -2.72 12.56 -8.04
CA GLU A 135 -2.64 13.00 -6.65
C GLU A 135 -1.18 13.11 -6.15
N THR A 136 -0.80 14.29 -5.67
CA THR A 136 0.61 14.62 -5.36
C THR A 136 1.23 13.79 -4.24
N TRP A 137 0.41 13.22 -3.35
CA TRP A 137 0.86 12.36 -2.25
C TRP A 137 1.69 11.16 -2.72
N SER A 138 1.23 10.44 -3.74
CA SER A 138 1.97 9.32 -4.32
C SER A 138 3.17 9.76 -5.18
N GLY A 139 3.30 11.06 -5.44
CA GLY A 139 4.47 11.68 -6.07
C GLY A 139 5.61 12.03 -5.11
N VAL A 140 5.37 12.13 -3.79
CA VAL A 140 6.40 12.56 -2.82
C VAL A 140 7.67 11.72 -2.92
N MET A 141 7.53 10.39 -3.01
CA MET A 141 8.69 9.49 -3.06
C MET A 141 9.51 9.60 -4.35
N THR A 142 8.99 10.19 -5.43
CA THR A 142 9.69 10.24 -6.73
C THR A 142 10.85 11.24 -6.76
N GLU A 143 11.08 11.99 -5.68
CA GLU A 143 12.31 12.77 -5.49
C GLU A 143 13.53 11.90 -5.13
N LEU A 144 13.32 10.62 -4.76
CA LEU A 144 14.36 9.70 -4.32
C LEU A 144 14.85 8.78 -5.45
N CYS A 145 16.16 8.52 -5.46
CA CYS A 145 16.86 7.78 -6.51
C CYS A 145 17.97 6.85 -6.00
N GLU A 146 18.43 5.94 -6.86
CA GLU A 146 19.65 5.13 -6.63
C GLU A 146 20.71 5.41 -7.71
N GLY A 147 21.95 4.94 -7.50
CA GLY A 147 23.03 5.03 -8.49
C GLY A 147 23.73 6.39 -8.60
N VAL A 148 23.44 7.32 -7.69
CA VAL A 148 24.13 8.62 -7.59
C VAL A 148 25.43 8.53 -6.77
N ALA A 149 26.30 9.52 -6.93
CA ALA A 149 27.54 9.63 -6.15
C ALA A 149 27.25 9.87 -4.65
N TYR A 150 28.13 9.34 -3.78
CA TYR A 150 28.04 9.60 -2.34
C TYR A 150 28.13 11.10 -2.05
N GLY A 151 27.22 11.61 -1.22
CA GLY A 151 27.12 13.04 -0.89
C GLY A 151 26.36 13.88 -1.92
N ALA A 152 25.76 13.29 -2.96
CA ALA A 152 24.84 14.00 -3.85
C ALA A 152 23.63 14.54 -3.08
N THR A 153 23.31 15.83 -3.28
CA THR A 153 22.19 16.54 -2.66
C THR A 153 20.98 16.70 -3.59
N VAL A 154 21.07 16.18 -4.81
CA VAL A 154 20.03 16.21 -5.85
C VAL A 154 20.03 14.90 -6.62
N CYS A 155 18.84 14.42 -7.01
CA CYS A 155 18.67 13.29 -7.91
C CYS A 155 18.63 13.77 -9.38
N PRO A 156 19.59 13.38 -10.25
CA PRO A 156 19.59 13.80 -11.66
C PRO A 156 18.54 12.99 -12.45
N ALA A 157 17.67 13.65 -13.21
CA ALA A 157 16.51 13.04 -13.88
C ALA A 157 16.78 11.76 -14.73
N ASN A 158 18.03 11.51 -15.13
CA ASN A 158 18.45 10.35 -15.92
C ASN A 158 18.88 9.11 -15.10
N VAL A 159 18.81 9.14 -13.76
CA VAL A 159 19.06 7.96 -12.91
C VAL A 159 17.77 7.21 -12.53
N PRO A 160 17.82 5.96 -12.02
CA PRO A 160 16.63 5.26 -11.53
C PRO A 160 16.04 5.95 -10.29
N HIS A 161 14.75 6.30 -10.34
CA HIS A 161 13.97 6.92 -9.25
C HIS A 161 12.87 5.99 -8.75
N VAL A 162 12.37 6.18 -7.53
CA VAL A 162 11.06 5.63 -7.14
C VAL A 162 10.02 6.15 -8.13
N GLY A 163 9.20 5.27 -8.68
CA GLY A 163 8.18 5.67 -9.66
C GLY A 163 6.87 6.08 -9.01
N TYR A 164 6.10 6.92 -9.71
CA TYR A 164 4.69 7.11 -9.40
C TYR A 164 3.89 5.84 -9.79
N PRO A 165 2.90 5.37 -8.99
CA PRO A 165 2.16 4.13 -9.24
C PRO A 165 1.07 4.27 -10.32
N THR A 166 1.41 4.82 -11.49
CA THR A 166 0.48 5.19 -12.57
C THR A 166 -0.51 4.06 -12.91
N GLY A 167 -1.80 4.31 -12.70
CA GLY A 167 -2.89 3.37 -13.02
C GLY A 167 -3.22 2.35 -11.91
N GLY A 168 -2.57 2.40 -10.75
CA GLY A 168 -2.87 1.56 -9.60
C GLY A 168 -1.62 0.95 -8.96
N ALA A 169 -1.53 0.99 -7.63
CA ALA A 169 -0.51 0.27 -6.87
C ALA A 169 -0.82 -1.23 -6.68
N LEU A 170 -2.09 -1.65 -6.74
CA LEU A 170 -2.48 -3.05 -6.50
C LEU A 170 -2.06 -3.97 -7.66
N ALA A 171 -1.04 -4.79 -7.43
CA ALA A 171 -0.52 -5.75 -8.40
C ALA A 171 -1.09 -7.17 -8.24
N GLY A 172 -1.73 -7.50 -7.12
CA GLY A 172 -2.33 -8.83 -6.93
C GLY A 172 -3.07 -9.04 -5.62
N VAL A 173 -3.91 -10.09 -5.57
CA VAL A 173 -4.67 -10.52 -4.39
C VAL A 173 -4.61 -12.04 -4.23
N ILE A 174 -3.80 -12.48 -3.29
CA ILE A 174 -3.54 -13.89 -2.99
C ILE A 174 -4.35 -14.29 -1.74
N TYR A 175 -4.86 -15.51 -1.73
CA TYR A 175 -5.48 -16.11 -0.55
C TYR A 175 -4.76 -17.41 -0.20
N ASP A 176 -4.13 -17.45 0.97
CA ASP A 176 -3.48 -18.64 1.52
C ASP A 176 -4.33 -19.23 2.66
N GLY A 177 -5.49 -19.77 2.28
CA GLY A 177 -6.47 -20.39 3.18
C GLY A 177 -6.33 -21.89 3.35
N ALA A 178 -5.23 -22.50 2.88
CA ALA A 178 -5.05 -23.96 2.91
C ALA A 178 -4.87 -24.54 4.33
N THR A 179 -4.38 -23.72 5.26
CA THR A 179 -4.28 -24.03 6.70
C THR A 179 -4.75 -22.84 7.51
N ALA A 180 -5.02 -23.03 8.80
CA ALA A 180 -5.16 -21.91 9.72
C ALA A 180 -3.83 -21.15 9.84
N ALA A 181 -3.89 -19.82 9.96
CA ALA A 181 -2.74 -19.01 10.37
C ALA A 181 -2.57 -19.11 11.91
N PRO A 182 -1.34 -19.06 12.45
CA PRO A 182 -1.12 -19.04 13.90
C PRO A 182 -1.77 -17.80 14.55
N THR A 183 -2.27 -17.97 15.78
CA THR A 183 -2.80 -16.87 16.60
C THR A 183 -1.74 -15.82 16.92
N THR A 184 -0.50 -16.25 17.18
CA THR A 184 0.67 -15.41 17.41
C THR A 184 1.78 -15.77 16.42
N ALA A 185 1.56 -15.44 15.15
CA ALA A 185 2.54 -15.73 14.10
C ALA A 185 3.87 -14.98 14.33
N SER A 186 4.99 -15.68 14.17
CA SER A 186 6.34 -15.09 14.23
C SER A 186 6.77 -14.48 12.90
N ASP A 187 7.72 -13.54 12.95
CA ASP A 187 8.27 -12.87 11.75
C ASP A 187 8.77 -13.86 10.69
N ALA A 188 9.35 -14.99 11.12
CA ALA A 188 9.81 -16.05 10.23
C ALA A 188 8.65 -16.75 9.49
N GLN A 189 7.49 -16.93 10.14
CA GLN A 189 6.29 -17.49 9.51
C GLN A 189 5.66 -16.48 8.53
N ILE A 190 5.61 -15.20 8.93
CA ILE A 190 5.12 -14.11 8.07
C ILE A 190 6.01 -13.95 6.83
N ALA A 191 7.34 -14.02 6.99
CA ALA A 191 8.30 -14.00 5.90
C ALA A 191 8.15 -15.21 4.96
N ALA A 192 7.92 -16.42 5.49
CA ALA A 192 7.67 -17.61 4.67
C ALA A 192 6.40 -17.47 3.81
N VAL A 193 5.34 -16.86 4.36
CA VAL A 193 4.10 -16.53 3.61
C VAL A 193 4.37 -15.50 2.52
N ALA A 194 5.18 -14.46 2.79
CA ALA A 194 5.58 -13.47 1.79
C ALA A 194 6.42 -14.09 0.65
N VAL A 195 7.35 -15.00 0.95
CA VAL A 195 8.15 -15.73 -0.07
C VAL A 195 7.29 -16.68 -0.91
N LYS A 196 6.33 -17.36 -0.29
CA LYS A 196 5.32 -18.17 -1.01
C LYS A 196 4.48 -17.29 -1.93
N ALA A 197 3.98 -16.16 -1.43
CA ALA A 197 3.22 -15.18 -2.19
C ALA A 197 4.01 -14.58 -3.37
N ALA A 198 5.31 -14.30 -3.20
CA ALA A 198 6.18 -13.85 -4.29
C ALA A 198 6.28 -14.89 -5.41
N THR A 199 6.49 -16.16 -5.06
CA THR A 199 6.46 -17.29 -6.02
C THR A 199 5.10 -17.40 -6.72
N THR A 200 3.99 -17.31 -5.98
CA THR A 200 2.62 -17.34 -6.53
C THR A 200 2.31 -16.14 -7.45
N ALA A 201 2.93 -14.98 -7.20
CA ALA A 201 2.84 -13.80 -8.06
C ALA A 201 3.78 -13.84 -9.29
N GLY A 202 4.57 -14.91 -9.46
CA GLY A 202 5.58 -15.04 -10.52
C GLY A 202 6.86 -14.23 -10.28
N ASN A 203 6.99 -13.56 -9.13
CA ASN A 203 8.14 -12.72 -8.79
C ASN A 203 9.27 -13.57 -8.19
N THR A 204 9.96 -14.33 -9.03
CA THR A 204 11.00 -15.30 -8.62
C THR A 204 12.42 -14.73 -8.57
N THR A 205 12.62 -13.46 -8.97
CA THR A 205 13.95 -12.80 -9.03
C THR A 205 14.04 -11.58 -8.12
N PRO A 206 15.26 -11.12 -7.74
CA PRO A 206 15.44 -9.86 -7.04
C PRO A 206 14.83 -8.66 -7.79
N ALA A 207 15.02 -8.60 -9.11
CA ALA A 207 14.47 -7.53 -9.96
C ALA A 207 12.94 -7.48 -9.96
N SER A 208 12.25 -8.63 -10.01
CA SER A 208 10.78 -8.69 -9.94
C SER A 208 10.22 -8.32 -8.55
N ASN A 209 11.01 -8.45 -7.49
CA ASN A 209 10.62 -8.10 -6.12
C ASN A 209 10.99 -6.67 -5.72
N ARG A 210 11.96 -6.03 -6.39
CA ARG A 210 12.51 -4.70 -6.05
C ARG A 210 11.45 -3.63 -5.76
N ASN A 211 10.38 -3.61 -6.53
CA ASN A 211 9.30 -2.63 -6.40
C ASN A 211 8.01 -3.21 -5.78
N THR A 212 8.03 -4.44 -5.27
CA THR A 212 6.82 -5.18 -4.85
C THR A 212 6.80 -5.44 -3.35
N GLN A 213 5.82 -4.86 -2.65
CA GLN A 213 5.54 -5.12 -1.24
C GLN A 213 4.44 -6.20 -1.09
N TYR A 214 4.69 -7.21 -0.27
CA TYR A 214 3.71 -8.24 0.10
C TYR A 214 3.12 -7.90 1.46
N VAL A 215 1.87 -7.47 1.47
CA VAL A 215 1.15 -7.13 2.72
C VAL A 215 0.41 -8.39 3.16
N VAL A 216 0.95 -9.07 4.17
CA VAL A 216 0.35 -10.27 4.77
C VAL A 216 -0.74 -9.85 5.75
N LEU A 217 -1.96 -10.34 5.55
CA LEU A 217 -3.15 -9.95 6.30
C LEU A 217 -3.68 -11.14 7.10
N SER A 218 -3.58 -11.05 8.42
CA SER A 218 -4.24 -11.95 9.36
C SER A 218 -5.71 -11.55 9.55
N SER A 219 -6.59 -12.53 9.73
CA SER A 219 -8.01 -12.29 10.03
C SER A 219 -8.22 -11.65 11.41
N THR A 220 -9.44 -11.16 11.67
CA THR A 220 -9.88 -10.75 13.01
C THR A 220 -9.57 -11.82 14.07
N GLY A 221 -9.13 -11.39 15.25
CA GLY A 221 -8.79 -12.27 16.38
C GLY A 221 -7.39 -12.91 16.35
N LEU A 222 -6.57 -12.58 15.35
CA LEU A 222 -5.17 -13.01 15.27
C LEU A 222 -4.23 -11.83 15.59
N HIS A 223 -3.12 -12.12 16.28
CA HIS A 223 -2.14 -11.17 16.80
C HIS A 223 -0.72 -11.50 16.28
N PRO A 224 -0.44 -11.39 14.97
CA PRO A 224 0.90 -11.57 14.41
C PRO A 224 1.89 -10.59 15.08
N GLY A 225 3.11 -11.07 15.36
CA GLY A 225 4.12 -10.29 16.09
C GLY A 225 3.80 -10.03 17.58
N GLY A 226 2.68 -10.55 18.11
CA GLY A 226 2.35 -10.51 19.55
C GLY A 226 1.78 -9.19 20.08
N PHE A 227 1.46 -8.23 19.21
CA PHE A 227 0.92 -6.93 19.65
C PHE A 227 -0.45 -7.09 20.33
N ASN A 228 -0.58 -6.58 21.56
CA ASN A 228 -1.78 -6.68 22.41
C ASN A 228 -2.32 -8.12 22.61
N ALA A 229 -1.45 -9.13 22.62
CA ALA A 229 -1.82 -10.44 23.16
C ALA A 229 -2.03 -10.34 24.69
N PRO A 230 -2.97 -11.10 25.29
CA PRO A 230 -3.02 -11.29 26.74
C PRO A 230 -1.72 -11.92 27.25
N LEU A 231 -1.29 -11.49 28.44
CA LEU A 231 -0.17 -12.08 29.21
C LEU A 231 -0.65 -13.27 30.05
#